data_AF-A0A950HC09-F1
#
_entry.id   AF-A0A950HC09-F1
#
_cell.length_a   1.000
_cell.length_b   1.000
_cell.length_c   1.000
_cell.angle_alpha   90.00
_cell.angle_beta   90.00
_cell.angle_gamma   90.00
#
_symmetry.space_group_name_H-M   'P 1'
#
loop_
_entity.id
_entity.type
_entity.pdbx_description
1 polymer ?
#
loop_
_entity_poly.entity_id
_entity_poly.type
_entity_poly.pdbx_seq_one_letter_code
_entity_poly.pdbx_strand_id
1 'polypeptide(L)' 'NPTLATIHHRMPVILSDRDADDWMNPGEQAPFSLKSLLIPAPEALLLVQLASPLVNNVKNEGPELLASSGTKRQISLNF' A
#
# COMPACT_ATOMS: atom_id res chain seq x y z
N ASN A 1 -8.86 -1.61 -6.03
CA ASN A 1 -9.21 -0.89 -4.80
C ASN A 1 -9.39 0.59 -5.16
N PRO A 2 -10.60 1.17 -5.01
CA PRO A 2 -10.89 2.53 -5.46
C PRO A 2 -10.04 3.61 -4.77
N THR A 3 -9.80 3.49 -3.46
CA THR A 3 -8.97 4.42 -2.69
C THR A 3 -7.58 4.57 -3.30
N LEU A 4 -6.86 3.47 -3.52
CA LEU A 4 -5.52 3.47 -4.11
C LEU A 4 -5.52 3.89 -5.59
N ALA A 5 -6.57 3.55 -6.34
CA ALA A 5 -6.67 3.87 -7.77
C ALA A 5 -6.63 5.38 -8.05
N THR A 6 -7.01 6.22 -7.07
CA THR A 6 -6.89 7.68 -7.17
C THR A 6 -5.45 8.20 -7.09
N ILE A 7 -4.53 7.38 -6.57
CA ILE A 7 -3.12 7.74 -6.30
C ILE A 7 -2.20 7.03 -7.30
N HIS A 8 -2.46 5.75 -7.57
CA HIS A 8 -1.63 4.93 -8.44
C HIS A 8 -2.41 3.74 -9.04
N HIS A 9 -2.04 3.31 -10.25
CA HIS A 9 -2.71 2.22 -10.99
C HIS A 9 -2.34 0.80 -10.49
N ARG A 10 -1.37 0.70 -9.58
CA ARG A 10 -0.93 -0.55 -8.94
C ARG A 10 -1.05 -0.46 -7.43
N MET A 11 -1.25 -1.62 -6.81
CA MET A 11 -1.22 -1.79 -5.37
C MET A 11 -0.43 -3.06 -4.99
N PRO A 12 0.16 -3.11 -3.79
CA PRO A 12 0.65 -4.36 -3.24
C PRO A 12 -0.52 -5.31 -2.93
N VAL A 13 -0.23 -6.61 -2.89
CA VAL A 13 -1.12 -7.61 -2.31
C VAL A 13 -0.95 -7.53 -0.79
N ILE A 14 -2.06 -7.37 -0.07
CA ILE A 14 -2.09 -7.28 1.40
C ILE A 14 -2.79 -8.53 1.89
N LEU A 15 -2.06 -9.34 2.66
CA LEU A 15 -2.52 -10.62 3.17
C LEU A 15 -3.10 -10.45 4.58
N SER A 16 -4.10 -11.26 4.93
CA SER A 16 -4.44 -11.47 6.33
C SER A 16 -3.36 -12.29 7.03
N ASP A 17 -3.33 -12.30 8.36
CA ASP A 17 -2.36 -13.11 9.12
C ASP A 17 -2.42 -14.59 8.71
N ARG A 18 -3.62 -15.13 8.50
CA ARG A 18 -3.83 -16.50 8.03
C ARG A 18 -3.28 -16.72 6.61
N ASP A 19 -3.59 -15.81 5.68
CA ASP A 19 -3.12 -15.94 4.31
C ASP A 19 -1.60 -15.77 4.21
N ALA A 20 -0.98 -15.04 5.15
CA ALA A 20 0.46 -14.92 5.27
C ALA A 20 1.13 -16.23 5.67
N ASP A 21 0.51 -17.03 6.56
CA ASP A 21 0.99 -18.38 6.89
C ASP A 21 1.00 -19.29 5.66
N ASP A 22 -0.10 -19.29 4.90
CA ASP A 22 -0.21 -20.05 3.65
C ASP A 22 0.83 -19.55 2.61
N TRP A 23 1.03 -18.23 2.52
CA TRP A 23 2.01 -17.62 1.61
C TRP A 23 3.46 -17.98 1.93
N MET A 24 3.80 -18.11 3.22
CA MET A 24 5.15 -18.45 3.67
C MET A 24 5.39 -19.95 3.78
N ASN A 25 4.40 -20.81 3.56
CA ASN A 25 4.53 -22.25 3.68
C ASN A 25 5.41 -22.85 2.56
N PRO A 26 6.65 -23.30 2.86
CA PRO A 26 7.54 -23.86 1.84
C PRO A 26 7.07 -25.23 1.33
N GLY A 27 6.13 -25.87 2.04
CA GLY A 27 5.51 -27.14 1.66
C GLY A 27 4.26 -26.99 0.80
N GLU A 28 3.82 -25.77 0.47
CA GLU A 28 2.71 -25.54 -0.45
C GLU A 28 3.14 -25.91 -1.87
N GLN A 29 2.42 -26.86 -2.48
CA GLN A 29 2.74 -27.44 -3.79
C GLN A 29 1.74 -27.02 -4.87
N ALA A 30 0.70 -26.26 -4.52
CA ALA A 30 -0.35 -25.84 -5.43
C ALA A 30 -0.25 -24.33 -5.74
N PRO A 31 0.39 -23.92 -6.86
CA PRO A 31 0.43 -22.52 -7.29
C PRO A 31 -0.96 -21.86 -7.43
N PHE A 32 -2.01 -22.66 -7.61
CA PHE A 32 -3.38 -22.16 -7.74
C PHE A 32 -3.97 -21.65 -6.41
N SER A 33 -3.60 -22.22 -5.26
CA SER A 33 -4.06 -21.73 -3.96
C SER A 33 -3.51 -20.33 -3.70
N LEU A 34 -2.21 -20.12 -3.92
CA LEU A 34 -1.57 -18.80 -3.74
C LEU A 34 -2.06 -17.74 -4.74
N LYS A 35 -2.40 -18.12 -5.98
CA LYS A 35 -2.97 -17.18 -6.96
C LYS A 35 -4.29 -16.57 -6.49
N SER A 36 -5.07 -17.30 -5.70
CA SER A 36 -6.34 -16.77 -5.17
C SER A 36 -6.15 -15.63 -4.17
N LEU A 37 -4.95 -15.50 -3.58
CA LEU A 37 -4.57 -14.43 -2.67
C LEU A 37 -4.18 -13.13 -3.40
N LEU A 38 -3.94 -13.18 -4.71
CA LEU A 38 -3.47 -12.04 -5.52
C LEU A 38 -4.62 -11.11 -5.93
N ILE A 39 -5.39 -10.65 -4.94
CA ILE A 39 -6.56 -9.79 -5.13
C ILE A 39 -6.35 -8.40 -4.51
N PRO A 40 -7.09 -7.37 -4.97
CA PRO A 40 -7.10 -6.08 -4.30
C PRO A 40 -7.56 -6.19 -2.85
N ALA A 41 -6.89 -5.45 -1.96
CA ALA A 41 -7.29 -5.33 -0.56
C ALA A 41 -8.73 -4.76 -0.42
N PRO A 42 -9.50 -5.18 0.60
CA PRO A 42 -10.80 -4.62 0.92
C PRO A 42 -10.75 -3.10 1.09
N GLU A 43 -11.82 -2.40 0.70
CA GLU A 43 -11.86 -0.93 0.71
C GLU A 43 -11.66 -0.34 2.12
N ALA A 44 -12.27 -0.96 3.13
CA ALA A 44 -12.21 -0.52 4.52
C ALA A 44 -10.85 -0.77 5.22
N LEU A 45 -9.91 -1.46 4.57
CA LEU A 45 -8.62 -1.82 5.17
C LEU A 45 -7.61 -0.66 5.14
N LEU A 46 -7.80 0.33 4.26
CA LEU A 46 -6.78 1.32 3.95
C LEU A 46 -7.18 2.72 4.35
N LEU A 47 -6.25 3.41 5.00
CA LEU A 47 -6.29 4.85 5.24
C LEU A 47 -5.13 5.49 4.48
N VAL A 48 -5.42 6.64 3.85
CA VAL A 48 -4.43 7.41 3.10
C VAL A 48 -4.21 8.74 3.81
N GLN A 49 -2.95 9.10 3.98
CA GLN A 49 -2.53 10.42 4.47
C GLN A 49 -1.36 10.94 3.64
N LEU A 50 -1.25 12.26 3.51
CA LEU A 50 -0.11 12.89 2.87
C LEU A 50 1.13 12.76 3.74
N ALA A 51 2.21 12.25 3.17
CA ALA A 51 3.53 12.20 3.78
C ALA A 51 4.29 13.52 3.56
N SER A 52 5.38 13.71 4.31
CA SER A 52 6.30 14.84 4.12
C SER A 52 7.08 14.68 2.80
N PRO A 53 7.28 15.74 2.00
CA PRO A 53 8.15 15.68 0.80
C PRO A 53 9.59 15.28 1.09
N LEU A 54 10.04 15.32 2.36
CA LEU A 54 11.35 14.82 2.78
C LEU A 54 11.52 13.33 2.45
N VAL A 55 10.43 12.55 2.38
CA VAL A 55 10.46 11.11 2.03
C VAL A 55 11.00 10.86 0.62
N ASN A 56 11.03 11.87 -0.25
CA ASN A 56 11.53 11.75 -1.63
C ASN A 56 13.06 11.56 -1.72
N ASN A 57 13.80 11.67 -0.61
CA ASN A 57 15.23 11.44 -0.57
C ASN A 57 15.56 10.32 0.42
N VAL A 58 16.11 9.22 -0.09
CA VAL A 58 16.45 7.99 0.65
C VAL A 58 17.48 8.17 1.77
N LYS A 59 18.12 9.33 1.87
CA LYS A 59 19.05 9.64 2.98
C LYS A 59 18.31 10.11 4.23
N ASN A 60 17.06 10.53 4.11
CA ASN A 60 16.26 11.00 5.23
C ASN A 60 15.57 9.79 5.88
N GLU A 61 15.59 9.76 7.20
CA GLU A 61 15.01 8.70 8.03
C GLU A 61 14.35 9.36 9.26
N GLY A 62 13.27 8.77 9.77
CA GLY A 62 12.63 9.23 11.00
C GLY A 62 11.11 9.39 10.93
N PRO A 63 10.43 9.55 12.07
CA PRO A 63 8.97 9.66 12.13
C PRO A 63 8.41 10.89 11.42
N GLU A 64 9.19 11.96 11.25
CA GLU A 64 8.81 13.17 10.54
C GLU A 64 8.48 12.95 9.06
N LEU A 65 8.95 11.84 8.47
CA LEU A 65 8.63 11.48 7.08
C LEU A 65 7.14 11.16 6.92
N LEU A 66 6.50 10.63 7.97
CA LEU A 66 5.08 10.30 8.00
C LEU A 66 4.22 11.47 8.51
N ALA A 67 4.83 12.55 9.00
CA ALA A 67 4.09 13.69 9.50
C ALA A 67 3.33 14.38 8.36
N SER A 68 2.04 14.65 8.59
CA SER A 68 1.25 15.44 7.65
C SER A 68 1.88 16.81 7.50
N SER A 69 2.40 17.11 6.31
CA SER A 69 2.76 18.47 5.94
C SER A 69 1.45 19.23 5.78
N GLY A 70 0.96 19.80 6.89
CA GLY A 70 -0.20 20.67 6.93
C GLY A 70 0.05 21.90 6.07
N THR A 71 -0.18 21.80 4.77
CA THR A 71 -0.33 22.92 3.86
C THR A 71 -1.28 22.46 2.77
N LYS A 72 -2.44 23.13 2.65
CA LYS A 72 -3.33 23.01 1.48
C LYS A 72 -2.52 23.41 0.24
N ARG A 73 -1.78 22.49 -0.35
CA ARG A 73 -1.41 22.57 -1.75
C ARG A 73 -2.60 21.98 -2.49
N GLN A 74 -3.35 22.84 -3.16
CA GLN A 74 -4.22 22.45 -4.25
C GLN A 74 -3.32 21.77 -5.28
N ILE A 75 -3.21 20.44 -5.20
CA ILE A 75 -2.57 19.67 -6.24
C ILE A 75 -3.58 19.67 -7.37
N SER A 76 -3.44 20.63 -8.29
CA SER A 76 -4.06 20.53 -9.60
C SER A 76 -3.42 19.33 -10.28
N LEU A 77 -4.03 18.15 -10.10
CA LEU A 77 -3.79 17.02 -10.96
C LEU A 77 -4.46 17.37 -12.29
N ASN A 78 -3.69 17.99 -13.18
CA ASN A 78 -4.09 18.09 -14.57
C ASN A 78 -4.07 16.67 -15.14
N PHE A 79 -5.27 16.11 -15.30
CA PHE A 79 -5.52 15.01 -16.24
C PHE A 79 -5.88 15.61 -17.59
#